data_AF-A0A1Q3EIQ6-F1
#
_entry.id   AF-A0A1Q3EIQ6-F1
#
_cell.length_a   1.000
_cell.length_b   1.000
_cell.length_c   1.000
_cell.angle_alpha   90.00
_cell.angle_beta   90.00
_cell.angle_gamma   90.00
#
_symmetry.space_group_name_H-M   'P 1'
#
loop_
_entity.id
_entity.type
_entity.pdbx_description
1 polymer ?
#
loop_
_entity_poly.entity_id
_entity_poly.type
_entity_poly.pdbx_seq_one_letter_code
_entity_poly.pdbx_strand_id
1 'polypeptide(L)'
;MSAITFARQAFNREKPHSSITDWVDILTANHVEEEAYDGIPELVDSINLQGLTGTSEASRALRKKLKHGGSHQQYRSLVILKALVENCGDKFKTSFADGQLTDALRQIAGDRTADKRVQKKLKLVLISWHEQFKTDPSMRSVSELYHMCRDIQPAKPAIDPIEVEAAHRRAEKEEAKRKAKSEKEEARKKEEAERLKQKQMKNRPKRAPFNFEQEKPKVLSSIVEASQASSNLVNAITLVNPEKESLQSSERVQDCLAKAKLARKPIVRYIQ
;
A
#
# COMPACT_ATOMS: atom_id res chain seq x y z
N MET A 1 -48.23 -29.69 -30.13
CA MET A 1 -47.05 -29.13 -29.44
C MET A 1 -46.00 -30.23 -29.36
N SER A 2 -45.01 -30.21 -30.25
CA SER A 2 -44.14 -31.36 -30.55
C SER A 2 -43.13 -31.65 -29.44
N ALA A 3 -42.87 -32.93 -29.14
CA ALA A 3 -41.88 -33.40 -28.17
C ALA A 3 -40.45 -32.86 -28.43
N ILE A 4 -40.17 -32.43 -29.65
CA ILE A 4 -38.90 -31.84 -30.08
C ILE A 4 -38.68 -30.46 -29.45
N THR A 5 -39.73 -29.68 -29.21
CA THR A 5 -39.63 -28.37 -28.54
C THR A 5 -39.32 -28.54 -27.06
N PHE A 6 -39.88 -29.57 -26.42
CA PHE A 6 -39.62 -29.92 -25.02
C PHE A 6 -38.18 -30.44 -24.82
N ALA A 7 -37.68 -31.25 -25.76
CA ALA A 7 -36.29 -31.71 -25.74
C ALA A 7 -35.28 -30.56 -25.93
N ARG A 8 -35.54 -29.60 -26.84
CA ARG A 8 -34.70 -28.39 -26.97
C ARG A 8 -34.68 -27.57 -25.68
N GLN A 9 -35.77 -27.50 -24.94
CA GLN A 9 -35.85 -26.78 -23.66
C GLN A 9 -35.10 -27.50 -22.52
N ALA A 10 -35.02 -28.84 -22.56
CA ALA A 10 -34.26 -29.63 -21.59
C ALA A 10 -32.73 -29.63 -21.83
N PHE A 11 -32.30 -29.46 -23.09
CA PHE A 11 -30.88 -29.45 -23.47
C PHE A 11 -30.26 -28.04 -23.59
N ASN A 12 -31.07 -26.98 -23.73
CA ASN A 12 -30.57 -25.61 -23.73
C ASN A 12 -30.51 -25.04 -22.30
N ARG A 13 -29.41 -25.36 -21.59
CA ARG A 13 -29.11 -24.92 -20.21
C ARG A 13 -28.78 -23.43 -20.08
N GLU A 14 -29.29 -22.59 -20.96
CA GLU A 14 -29.15 -21.14 -20.81
C GLU A 14 -30.26 -20.64 -19.90
N LYS A 15 -29.99 -20.51 -18.58
CA LYS A 15 -30.90 -19.75 -17.71
C LYS A 15 -31.08 -18.35 -18.32
N PRO A 16 -32.31 -17.81 -18.33
CA PRO A 16 -32.67 -16.57 -19.02
C PRO A 16 -31.74 -15.41 -18.64
N HIS A 17 -31.52 -14.52 -19.61
CA HIS A 17 -30.85 -13.24 -19.39
C HIS A 17 -31.64 -12.45 -18.35
N SER A 18 -30.96 -11.93 -17.34
CA SER A 18 -31.58 -11.15 -16.28
C SER A 18 -30.99 -9.75 -16.21
N SER A 19 -31.72 -8.82 -15.60
CA SER A 19 -31.24 -7.46 -15.31
C SER A 19 -29.85 -7.43 -14.64
N ILE A 20 -29.54 -8.39 -13.77
CA ILE A 20 -28.21 -8.53 -13.14
C ILE A 20 -27.14 -8.89 -14.17
N THR A 21 -27.48 -9.75 -15.13
CA THR A 21 -26.59 -10.09 -16.24
C THR A 21 -26.32 -8.88 -17.13
N ASP A 22 -27.36 -8.09 -17.44
CA ASP A 22 -27.23 -6.84 -18.20
C ASP A 22 -26.31 -5.84 -17.49
N TRP A 23 -26.50 -5.63 -16.18
CA TRP A 23 -25.62 -4.78 -15.38
C TRP A 23 -24.17 -5.26 -15.38
N VAL A 24 -23.92 -6.56 -15.19
CA VAL A 24 -22.57 -7.12 -15.26
C VAL A 24 -21.96 -6.92 -16.65
N ASP A 25 -22.73 -7.05 -17.72
CA ASP A 25 -22.27 -6.83 -19.09
C ASP A 25 -21.88 -5.36 -19.34
N ILE A 26 -22.69 -4.41 -18.87
CA ILE A 26 -22.44 -2.97 -18.97
C ILE A 26 -21.18 -2.60 -18.16
N LEU A 27 -21.11 -3.02 -16.89
CA LEU A 27 -20.02 -2.63 -15.98
C LEU A 27 -18.66 -3.26 -16.33
N THR A 28 -18.67 -4.33 -17.12
CA THR A 28 -17.46 -4.98 -17.64
C THR A 28 -17.12 -4.57 -19.08
N ALA A 29 -17.90 -3.67 -19.69
CA ALA A 29 -17.65 -3.23 -21.06
C ALA A 29 -16.28 -2.54 -21.20
N ASN A 30 -15.62 -2.71 -22.34
CA ASN A 30 -14.24 -2.25 -22.56
C ASN A 30 -14.01 -0.74 -22.45
N HIS A 31 -15.08 0.06 -22.49
CA HIS A 31 -15.01 1.52 -22.36
C HIS A 31 -15.08 2.00 -20.91
N VAL A 32 -15.49 1.12 -19.98
CA VAL A 32 -15.57 1.43 -18.55
C VAL A 32 -14.16 1.34 -17.97
N GLU A 33 -13.77 2.28 -17.12
CA GLU A 33 -12.43 2.24 -16.52
C GLU A 33 -12.26 1.03 -15.60
N GLU A 34 -11.04 0.47 -15.55
CA GLU A 34 -10.74 -0.76 -14.82
C GLU A 34 -11.09 -0.71 -13.32
N GLU A 35 -10.94 0.44 -12.67
CA GLU A 35 -11.17 0.62 -11.23
C GLU A 35 -12.40 1.51 -10.92
N ALA A 36 -13.27 1.78 -11.90
CA ALA A 36 -14.48 2.55 -11.67
C ALA A 36 -15.47 1.80 -10.76
N TYR A 37 -16.02 2.50 -9.78
CA TYR A 37 -17.08 2.01 -8.89
C TYR A 37 -18.49 2.46 -9.29
N ASP A 38 -18.59 3.29 -10.33
CA ASP A 38 -19.87 3.79 -10.83
C ASP A 38 -20.77 2.64 -11.31
N GLY A 39 -22.06 2.71 -11.00
CA GLY A 39 -23.07 1.68 -11.29
C GLY A 39 -23.00 0.40 -10.43
N ILE A 40 -21.97 0.23 -9.59
CA ILE A 40 -21.89 -0.92 -8.67
C ILE A 40 -22.96 -0.87 -7.57
N PRO A 41 -23.30 0.29 -6.95
CA PRO A 41 -24.37 0.36 -5.95
C PRO A 41 -25.72 -0.14 -6.48
N GLU A 42 -26.08 0.20 -7.71
CA GLU A 42 -27.32 -0.22 -8.37
C GLU A 42 -27.34 -1.74 -8.62
N LEU A 43 -26.19 -2.32 -8.95
CA LEU A 43 -26.03 -3.76 -9.07
C LEU A 43 -26.18 -4.45 -7.69
N VAL A 44 -25.58 -3.88 -6.63
CA VAL A 44 -25.72 -4.38 -5.25
C VAL A 44 -27.19 -4.38 -4.83
N ASP A 45 -27.91 -3.29 -5.06
CA ASP A 45 -29.32 -3.17 -4.73
C ASP A 45 -30.17 -4.18 -5.49
N SER A 46 -29.90 -4.35 -6.80
CA SER A 46 -30.58 -5.33 -7.65
C SER A 46 -30.36 -6.77 -7.15
N ILE A 47 -29.14 -7.10 -6.72
CA ILE A 47 -28.80 -8.42 -6.15
C ILE A 47 -29.51 -8.62 -4.82
N ASN A 48 -29.48 -7.63 -3.92
CA ASN A 48 -30.10 -7.72 -2.61
C ASN A 48 -31.63 -7.87 -2.71
N LEU A 49 -32.26 -7.17 -3.66
CA LEU A 49 -33.71 -7.26 -3.91
C LEU A 49 -34.13 -8.68 -4.32
N GLN A 50 -33.31 -9.36 -5.13
CA GLN A 50 -33.60 -10.71 -5.61
C GLN A 50 -33.07 -11.81 -4.66
N GLY A 51 -32.22 -11.46 -3.69
CA GLY A 51 -31.70 -12.40 -2.69
C GLY A 51 -30.84 -13.52 -3.28
N LEU A 52 -31.25 -14.78 -3.07
CA LEU A 52 -30.45 -15.95 -3.46
C LEU A 52 -30.40 -16.15 -4.99
N THR A 53 -31.48 -15.82 -5.70
CA THR A 53 -31.50 -15.89 -7.16
C THR A 53 -30.56 -14.84 -7.75
N GLY A 54 -30.61 -13.61 -7.23
CA GLY A 54 -29.71 -12.54 -7.65
C GLY A 54 -28.24 -12.85 -7.37
N THR A 55 -27.95 -13.44 -6.22
CA THR A 55 -26.60 -13.92 -5.86
C THR A 55 -26.10 -14.98 -6.86
N SER A 56 -26.94 -15.95 -7.19
CA SER A 56 -26.61 -17.02 -8.13
C SER A 56 -26.41 -16.51 -9.56
N GLU A 57 -27.19 -15.51 -9.97
CA GLU A 57 -27.08 -14.87 -11.27
C GLU A 57 -25.82 -14.01 -11.39
N ALA A 58 -25.54 -13.19 -10.38
CA ALA A 58 -24.32 -12.38 -10.33
C ALA A 58 -23.07 -13.27 -10.36
N SER A 59 -23.03 -14.35 -9.56
CA SER A 59 -21.94 -15.33 -9.59
C SER A 59 -21.77 -15.96 -10.98
N ARG A 60 -22.87 -16.39 -11.62
CA ARG A 60 -22.84 -16.96 -12.97
C ARG A 60 -22.34 -15.96 -14.01
N ALA A 61 -22.83 -14.72 -13.99
CA ALA A 61 -22.46 -13.67 -14.94
C ALA A 61 -20.98 -13.31 -14.82
N LEU A 62 -20.50 -13.05 -13.60
CA LEU A 62 -19.08 -12.77 -13.33
C LEU A 62 -18.18 -13.94 -13.70
N ARG A 63 -18.58 -15.18 -13.40
CA ARG A 63 -17.83 -16.37 -13.83
C ARG A 63 -17.69 -16.45 -15.36
N LYS A 64 -18.76 -16.16 -16.11
CA LYS A 64 -18.68 -16.13 -17.59
C LYS A 64 -17.67 -15.11 -18.07
N LYS A 65 -17.64 -13.91 -17.48
CA LYS A 65 -16.64 -12.88 -17.80
C LYS A 65 -15.22 -13.28 -17.44
N LEU A 66 -15.03 -13.95 -16.31
CA LEU A 66 -13.73 -14.50 -15.93
C LEU A 66 -13.24 -15.58 -16.91
N LYS A 67 -14.14 -16.46 -17.38
CA LYS A 67 -13.77 -17.59 -18.24
C LYS A 67 -13.61 -17.23 -19.72
N HIS A 68 -14.46 -16.33 -20.23
CA HIS A 68 -14.59 -16.06 -21.67
C HIS A 68 -14.33 -14.60 -22.04
N GLY A 69 -14.18 -13.71 -21.06
CA GLY A 69 -13.87 -12.30 -21.32
C GLY A 69 -12.40 -12.06 -21.64
N GLY A 70 -12.11 -10.93 -22.28
CA GLY A 70 -10.73 -10.46 -22.46
C GLY A 70 -10.10 -9.96 -21.15
N SER A 71 -8.81 -9.62 -21.17
CA SER A 71 -8.07 -9.20 -19.96
C SER A 71 -8.78 -8.09 -19.17
N HIS A 72 -9.32 -7.09 -19.87
CA HIS A 72 -10.05 -5.99 -19.26
C HIS A 72 -11.33 -6.46 -18.56
N GLN A 73 -12.15 -7.27 -19.23
CA GLN A 73 -13.39 -7.82 -18.68
C GLN A 73 -13.12 -8.73 -17.47
N GLN A 74 -12.07 -9.55 -17.53
CA GLN A 74 -11.64 -10.37 -16.41
C GLN A 74 -11.23 -9.51 -15.22
N TYR A 75 -10.43 -8.46 -15.46
CA TYR A 75 -10.02 -7.51 -14.44
C TYR A 75 -11.21 -6.80 -13.78
N ARG A 76 -12.10 -6.22 -14.59
CA ARG A 76 -13.34 -5.57 -14.13
C ARG A 76 -14.18 -6.52 -13.29
N SER A 77 -14.31 -7.77 -13.73
CA SER A 77 -15.07 -8.78 -12.99
C SER A 77 -14.51 -9.03 -11.60
N LEU A 78 -13.19 -9.01 -11.42
CA LEU A 78 -12.56 -9.12 -10.10
C LEU A 78 -12.80 -7.89 -9.22
N VAL A 79 -12.79 -6.69 -9.80
CA VAL A 79 -13.12 -5.44 -9.09
C VAL A 79 -14.56 -5.45 -8.60
N ILE A 80 -15.50 -5.76 -9.51
CA ILE A 80 -16.92 -5.85 -9.20
C ILE A 80 -17.15 -6.93 -8.14
N LEU A 81 -16.57 -8.12 -8.31
CA LEU A 81 -16.69 -9.22 -7.35
C LEU A 81 -16.21 -8.83 -5.94
N LYS A 82 -15.08 -8.11 -5.83
CA LYS A 82 -14.61 -7.58 -4.54
C LYS A 82 -15.65 -6.65 -3.92
N ALA A 83 -16.14 -5.68 -4.70
CA ALA A 83 -17.11 -4.71 -4.23
C ALA A 83 -18.43 -5.37 -3.80
N LEU A 84 -18.92 -6.38 -4.53
CA LEU A 84 -20.13 -7.13 -4.15
C LEU A 84 -19.95 -7.88 -2.83
N VAL A 85 -18.80 -8.53 -2.61
CA VAL A 85 -18.55 -9.25 -1.34
C VAL A 85 -18.51 -8.31 -0.14
N GLU A 86 -17.98 -7.11 -0.33
CA GLU A 86 -17.83 -6.10 0.72
C GLU A 86 -19.16 -5.36 1.04
N ASN A 87 -20.05 -5.20 0.04
CA ASN A 87 -21.25 -4.35 0.17
C ASN A 87 -22.60 -5.09 0.10
N CYS A 88 -22.66 -6.32 -0.43
CA CYS A 88 -23.91 -7.11 -0.43
C CYS A 88 -24.21 -7.70 0.96
N GLY A 89 -25.48 -8.08 1.16
CA GLY A 89 -25.93 -8.70 2.41
C GLY A 89 -25.41 -10.13 2.64
N ASP A 90 -25.68 -10.68 3.83
CA ASP A 90 -25.14 -11.98 4.28
C ASP A 90 -25.54 -13.16 3.39
N LYS A 91 -26.70 -13.07 2.71
CA LYS A 91 -27.14 -14.05 1.71
C LYS A 91 -26.16 -14.15 0.53
N PHE A 92 -25.59 -13.02 0.12
CA PHE A 92 -24.59 -13.01 -0.95
C PHE A 92 -23.33 -13.69 -0.45
N LYS A 93 -22.77 -13.21 0.67
CA LYS A 93 -21.53 -13.70 1.31
C LYS A 93 -21.50 -15.22 1.49
N THR A 94 -22.60 -15.82 1.93
CA THR A 94 -22.71 -17.26 2.18
C THR A 94 -22.84 -18.13 0.92
N SER A 95 -23.30 -17.57 -0.21
CA SER A 95 -23.69 -18.37 -1.38
C SER A 95 -23.03 -17.99 -2.70
N PHE A 96 -22.37 -16.83 -2.81
CA PHE A 96 -21.78 -16.37 -4.08
C PHE A 96 -20.62 -17.25 -4.54
N ALA A 97 -19.83 -17.77 -3.59
CA ALA A 97 -18.66 -18.60 -3.81
C ALA A 97 -19.07 -20.05 -4.14
N ASP A 98 -19.82 -20.21 -5.23
CA ASP A 98 -20.19 -21.52 -5.73
C ASP A 98 -18.97 -22.28 -6.27
N GLY A 99 -19.08 -23.61 -6.38
CA GLY A 99 -17.99 -24.45 -6.88
C GLY A 99 -17.50 -24.00 -8.25
N GLN A 100 -18.39 -23.48 -9.09
CA GLN A 100 -18.06 -23.11 -10.46
C GLN A 100 -17.27 -21.78 -10.55
N LEU A 101 -17.62 -20.77 -9.75
CA LEU A 101 -16.88 -19.51 -9.67
C LEU A 101 -15.52 -19.74 -9.01
N THR A 102 -15.48 -20.52 -7.93
CA THR A 102 -14.21 -20.86 -7.24
C THR A 102 -13.25 -21.62 -8.15
N ASP A 103 -13.74 -22.55 -8.97
CA ASP A 103 -12.95 -23.21 -10.02
C ASP A 103 -12.40 -22.23 -11.06
N ALA A 104 -13.20 -21.25 -11.50
CA ALA A 104 -12.75 -20.25 -12.46
C ALA A 104 -11.65 -19.34 -11.87
N LEU A 105 -11.77 -18.95 -10.59
CA LEU A 105 -10.73 -18.20 -9.89
C LEU A 105 -9.43 -19.02 -9.77
N ARG A 106 -9.54 -20.30 -9.41
CA ARG A 106 -8.38 -21.22 -9.36
C ARG A 106 -7.71 -21.37 -10.72
N GLN A 107 -8.49 -21.49 -11.78
CA GLN A 107 -7.97 -21.60 -13.15
C GLN A 107 -7.15 -20.37 -13.52
N ILE A 108 -7.65 -19.15 -13.25
CA ILE A 108 -6.92 -17.90 -13.53
C ILE A 108 -5.63 -17.82 -12.70
N ALA A 109 -5.66 -18.27 -11.43
CA ALA A 109 -4.48 -18.26 -10.57
C ALA A 109 -3.37 -19.20 -11.07
N GLY A 110 -3.72 -20.36 -11.63
CA GLY A 110 -2.77 -21.36 -12.13
C GLY A 110 -2.38 -21.21 -13.60
N ASP A 111 -3.10 -20.41 -14.38
CA ASP A 111 -2.87 -20.27 -15.82
C ASP A 111 -1.61 -19.46 -16.12
N ARG A 112 -0.57 -20.12 -16.66
CA ARG A 112 0.69 -19.45 -17.03
C ARG A 112 0.55 -18.48 -18.21
N THR A 113 -0.51 -18.60 -18.99
CA THR A 113 -0.76 -17.80 -20.19
C THR A 113 -1.68 -16.61 -19.95
N ALA A 114 -2.34 -16.56 -18.78
CA ALA A 114 -3.21 -15.46 -18.40
C ALA A 114 -2.44 -14.14 -18.21
N ASP A 115 -3.16 -13.03 -18.33
CA ASP A 115 -2.60 -11.70 -18.13
C ASP A 115 -2.13 -11.53 -16.67
N LYS A 116 -0.85 -11.19 -16.51
CA LYS A 116 -0.22 -10.95 -15.20
C LYS A 116 -0.94 -9.87 -14.39
N ARG A 117 -1.58 -8.89 -15.05
CA ARG A 117 -2.37 -7.84 -14.39
C ARG A 117 -3.60 -8.42 -13.71
N VAL A 118 -4.31 -9.31 -14.40
CA VAL A 118 -5.50 -10.00 -13.87
C VAL A 118 -5.10 -10.92 -12.72
N GLN A 119 -4.02 -11.68 -12.85
CA GLN A 119 -3.51 -12.54 -11.78
C GLN A 119 -3.08 -11.76 -10.54
N LYS A 120 -2.38 -10.63 -10.74
CA LYS A 120 -2.00 -9.75 -9.64
C LYS A 120 -3.23 -9.19 -8.92
N LYS A 121 -4.25 -8.76 -9.67
CA LYS A 121 -5.52 -8.28 -9.10
C LYS A 121 -6.23 -9.38 -8.33
N LEU A 122 -6.35 -10.59 -8.89
CA LEU A 122 -6.93 -11.74 -8.22
C LEU A 122 -6.24 -12.02 -6.89
N LYS A 123 -4.90 -12.04 -6.88
CA LYS A 123 -4.12 -12.24 -5.66
C LYS A 123 -4.42 -11.17 -4.60
N LEU A 124 -4.51 -9.90 -4.99
CA LEU A 124 -4.85 -8.81 -4.07
C LEU A 124 -6.26 -8.97 -3.49
N VAL A 125 -7.24 -9.35 -4.32
CA VAL A 125 -8.62 -9.61 -3.88
C VAL A 125 -8.66 -10.75 -2.86
N LEU A 126 -7.97 -11.87 -3.15
CA LEU A 126 -7.94 -13.03 -2.25
C LEU A 126 -7.26 -12.72 -0.90
N ILE A 127 -6.18 -11.93 -0.91
CA ILE A 127 -5.52 -11.47 0.34
C ILE A 127 -6.48 -10.60 1.15
N SER A 128 -7.16 -9.65 0.49
CA SER A 128 -8.15 -8.76 1.14
C SER A 128 -9.25 -9.57 1.83
N TRP A 129 -9.79 -10.59 1.16
CA TRP A 129 -10.83 -11.45 1.75
C TRP A 129 -10.30 -12.30 2.90
N HIS A 130 -9.10 -12.85 2.77
CA HIS A 130 -8.49 -13.62 3.85
C HIS A 130 -8.30 -12.76 5.10
N GLU A 131 -7.79 -11.54 4.95
CA GLU A 131 -7.57 -10.62 6.08
C GLU A 131 -8.88 -10.18 6.74
N GLN A 132 -9.91 -9.89 5.95
CA GLN A 132 -11.22 -9.44 6.42
C GLN A 132 -12.01 -10.56 7.11
N PHE A 133 -11.96 -11.79 6.59
CA PHE A 133 -12.88 -12.87 6.98
C PHE A 133 -12.22 -14.02 7.75
N LYS A 134 -10.92 -13.98 8.06
CA LYS A 134 -10.22 -15.04 8.83
C LYS A 134 -10.84 -15.35 10.20
N THR A 135 -11.56 -14.41 10.79
CA THR A 135 -12.24 -14.59 12.09
C THR A 135 -13.71 -14.98 11.98
N ASP A 136 -14.29 -14.94 10.77
CA ASP A 136 -15.70 -15.21 10.54
C ASP A 136 -15.91 -16.66 10.07
N PRO A 137 -16.58 -17.52 10.86
CA PRO A 137 -16.85 -18.90 10.49
C PRO A 137 -17.68 -19.05 9.21
N SER A 138 -18.57 -18.10 8.92
CA SER A 138 -19.46 -18.15 7.76
C SER A 138 -18.74 -17.94 6.43
N MET A 139 -17.63 -17.18 6.46
CA MET A 139 -16.83 -16.79 5.30
C MET A 139 -15.50 -17.56 5.22
N ARG A 140 -15.36 -18.63 6.00
CA ARG A 140 -14.16 -19.45 6.06
C ARG A 140 -13.75 -20.02 4.71
N SER A 141 -14.71 -20.52 3.92
CA SER A 141 -14.45 -21.07 2.58
C SER A 141 -13.81 -20.02 1.66
N VAL A 142 -14.32 -18.79 1.68
CA VAL A 142 -13.81 -17.65 0.90
C VAL A 142 -12.42 -17.23 1.40
N SER A 143 -12.22 -17.21 2.72
CA SER A 143 -10.93 -16.90 3.34
C SER A 143 -9.84 -17.94 2.98
N GLU A 144 -10.20 -19.22 2.89
CA GLU A 144 -9.29 -20.32 2.56
C GLU A 144 -8.95 -20.39 1.05
N LEU A 145 -9.73 -19.75 0.17
CA LEU A 145 -9.43 -19.68 -1.28
C LEU A 145 -8.05 -19.09 -1.55
N TYR A 146 -7.58 -18.17 -0.71
CA TYR A 146 -6.24 -17.62 -0.82
C TYR A 146 -5.16 -18.69 -0.74
N HIS A 147 -5.26 -19.62 0.22
CA HIS A 147 -4.30 -20.72 0.37
C HIS A 147 -4.39 -21.68 -0.82
N MET A 148 -5.61 -22.01 -1.24
CA MET A 148 -5.82 -22.86 -2.41
C MET A 148 -5.17 -22.27 -3.67
N CYS A 149 -5.28 -20.96 -3.90
CA CYS A 149 -4.66 -20.31 -5.05
C CYS A 149 -3.15 -20.10 -4.89
N ARG A 150 -2.65 -19.97 -3.66
CA ARG A 150 -1.22 -19.86 -3.35
C ARG A 150 -0.47 -21.16 -3.59
N ASP A 151 -1.12 -22.29 -3.32
CA ASP A 151 -0.54 -23.62 -3.43
C ASP A 151 -0.61 -24.16 -4.88
N ILE A 152 -1.46 -23.56 -5.74
CA ILE A 152 -1.40 -23.70 -7.22
C ILE A 152 -0.25 -22.84 -7.78
N GLN A 153 0.84 -22.68 -7.02
CA GLN A 153 2.08 -22.30 -7.67
C GLN A 153 2.44 -23.41 -8.65
N PRO A 154 2.79 -23.07 -9.91
CA PRO A 154 3.25 -24.08 -10.83
C PRO A 154 4.39 -24.85 -10.16
N ALA A 155 4.26 -26.17 -10.08
CA ALA A 155 5.39 -27.04 -9.80
C ALA A 155 6.55 -26.50 -10.64
N LYS A 156 7.65 -26.12 -9.97
CA LYS A 156 8.89 -25.80 -10.68
C LYS A 156 9.07 -26.94 -11.69
N PRO A 157 9.18 -26.66 -13.00
CA PRO A 157 9.46 -27.73 -13.93
C PRO A 157 10.66 -28.51 -13.37
N ALA A 158 10.62 -29.84 -13.44
CA ALA A 158 11.78 -30.65 -13.12
C ALA A 158 12.86 -30.28 -14.13
N ILE A 159 13.66 -29.27 -13.79
CA ILE A 159 14.81 -28.80 -14.55
C ILE A 159 15.96 -29.66 -14.08
N ASP A 160 16.72 -30.22 -15.03
CA ASP A 160 17.93 -30.97 -14.75
C ASP A 160 18.82 -30.19 -13.76
N PRO A 161 19.36 -30.82 -12.69
CA PRO A 161 20.10 -30.13 -11.63
C PRO A 161 21.23 -29.20 -12.12
N ILE A 162 21.77 -29.49 -13.30
CA ILE A 162 22.85 -28.75 -13.98
C ILE A 162 22.38 -27.37 -14.45
N GLU A 163 21.15 -27.23 -14.96
CA GLU A 163 20.62 -25.96 -15.46
C GLU A 163 20.19 -25.03 -14.32
N VAL A 164 19.68 -25.59 -13.22
CA VAL A 164 19.34 -24.83 -12.01
C VAL A 164 20.59 -24.22 -11.39
N GLU A 165 21.68 -24.98 -11.32
CA GLU A 165 22.94 -24.48 -10.76
C GLU A 165 23.64 -23.47 -11.69
N ALA A 166 23.48 -23.61 -13.01
CA ALA A 166 23.94 -22.62 -13.98
C ALA A 166 23.13 -21.31 -13.89
N ALA A 167 21.81 -21.40 -13.68
CA ALA A 167 20.94 -20.24 -13.49
C ALA A 167 21.22 -19.54 -12.15
N HIS A 168 21.42 -20.28 -11.06
CA HIS A 168 21.82 -19.73 -9.77
C HIS A 168 23.17 -19.01 -9.86
N ARG A 169 24.18 -19.62 -10.49
CA ARG A 169 25.50 -18.98 -10.71
C ARG A 169 25.42 -17.73 -11.57
N ARG A 170 24.49 -17.67 -12.55
CA ARG A 170 24.25 -16.46 -13.36
C ARG A 170 23.55 -15.37 -12.55
N ALA A 171 22.55 -15.72 -11.73
CA ALA A 171 21.85 -14.79 -10.85
C ALA A 171 22.77 -14.21 -9.78
N GLU A 172 23.60 -15.03 -9.14
CA GLU A 172 24.59 -14.59 -8.15
C GLU A 172 25.64 -13.67 -8.77
N LYS A 173 26.10 -13.95 -10.00
CA LYS A 173 27.02 -13.05 -10.73
C LYS A 173 26.37 -11.72 -11.10
N GLU A 174 25.10 -11.72 -11.52
CA GLU A 174 24.32 -10.51 -11.78
C GLU A 174 24.13 -9.68 -10.51
N GLU A 175 23.79 -10.32 -9.38
CA GLU A 175 23.58 -9.66 -8.10
C GLU A 175 24.90 -9.10 -7.53
N ALA A 176 25.99 -9.87 -7.61
CA ALA A 176 27.33 -9.41 -7.23
C ALA A 176 27.78 -8.22 -8.09
N LYS A 177 27.48 -8.23 -9.40
CA LYS A 177 27.78 -7.11 -10.31
C LYS A 177 26.94 -5.88 -9.98
N ARG A 178 25.68 -6.04 -9.59
CA ARG A 178 24.80 -4.95 -9.14
C ARG A 178 25.28 -4.35 -7.81
N LYS A 179 25.62 -5.21 -6.84
CA LYS A 179 26.19 -4.80 -5.54
C LYS A 179 27.53 -4.07 -5.70
N ALA A 180 28.44 -4.61 -6.51
CA ALA A 180 29.71 -3.95 -6.82
C ALA A 180 29.50 -2.60 -7.55
N LYS A 181 28.49 -2.50 -8.43
CA LYS A 181 28.16 -1.23 -9.10
C LYS A 181 27.58 -0.21 -8.12
N SER A 182 26.68 -0.61 -7.21
CA SER A 182 26.12 0.28 -6.19
C SER A 182 27.18 0.72 -5.17
N GLU A 183 28.06 -0.20 -4.73
CA GLU A 183 29.17 0.12 -3.82
C GLU A 183 30.16 1.08 -4.46
N LYS A 184 30.49 0.89 -5.75
CA LYS A 184 31.36 1.82 -6.49
C LYS A 184 30.71 3.18 -6.69
N GLU A 185 29.40 3.24 -6.92
CA GLU A 185 28.66 4.51 -7.02
C GLU A 185 28.59 5.23 -5.67
N GLU A 186 28.38 4.49 -4.58
CA GLU A 186 28.35 5.03 -3.22
C GLU A 186 29.72 5.52 -2.76
N ALA A 187 30.79 4.78 -3.05
CA ALA A 187 32.17 5.19 -2.80
C ALA A 187 32.52 6.49 -3.55
N ARG A 188 32.12 6.58 -4.83
CA ARG A 188 32.31 7.80 -5.63
C ARG A 188 31.53 8.99 -5.07
N LYS A 189 30.28 8.80 -4.64
CA LYS A 189 29.48 9.85 -3.98
C LYS A 189 30.10 10.30 -2.65
N LYS A 190 30.64 9.38 -1.86
CA LYS A 190 31.35 9.69 -0.60
C LYS A 190 32.63 10.48 -0.85
N GLU A 191 33.44 10.08 -1.83
CA GLU A 191 34.67 10.80 -2.21
C GLU A 191 34.36 12.21 -2.75
N GLU A 192 33.31 12.35 -3.56
CA GLU A 192 32.86 13.64 -4.07
C GLU A 192 32.35 14.56 -2.94
N ALA A 193 31.58 14.01 -1.99
CA ALA A 193 31.11 14.73 -0.82
C ALA A 193 32.26 15.15 0.12
N GLU A 194 33.28 14.31 0.32
CA GLU A 194 34.48 14.68 1.07
C GLU A 194 35.30 15.75 0.38
N ARG A 195 35.47 15.68 -0.95
CA ARG A 195 36.11 16.74 -1.75
C ARG A 195 35.35 18.05 -1.64
N LEU A 196 34.02 18.04 -1.69
CA LEU A 196 33.18 19.22 -1.48
C LEU A 196 33.34 19.79 -0.07
N LYS A 197 33.33 18.94 0.97
CA LYS A 197 33.57 19.37 2.36
C LYS A 197 34.97 19.97 2.54
N GLN A 198 36.02 19.35 1.99
CA GLN A 198 37.38 19.88 2.05
C GLN A 198 37.51 21.22 1.31
N LYS A 199 36.88 21.38 0.14
CA LYS A 199 36.81 22.65 -0.58
C LYS A 199 36.08 23.73 0.24
N GLN A 200 34.97 23.38 0.89
CA GLN A 200 34.24 24.32 1.77
C GLN A 200 35.03 24.68 3.03
N MET A 201 35.80 23.76 3.61
CA MET A 201 36.67 24.07 4.76
C MET A 201 37.85 24.96 4.37
N LYS A 202 38.44 24.76 3.18
CA LYS A 202 39.53 25.63 2.66
C LYS A 202 39.03 27.02 2.25
N ASN A 203 37.79 27.14 1.79
CA ASN A 203 37.15 28.42 1.44
C ASN A 203 36.44 29.10 2.61
N ARG A 204 36.60 28.63 3.85
CA ARG A 204 36.04 29.32 5.00
C ARG A 204 36.81 30.64 5.16
N PRO A 205 36.17 31.81 4.95
CA PRO A 205 36.87 33.08 5.09
C PRO A 205 37.44 33.15 6.51
N LYS A 206 38.73 33.47 6.63
CA LYS A 206 39.32 33.79 7.94
C LYS A 206 38.43 34.87 8.54
N ARG A 207 37.93 34.61 9.77
CA ARG A 207 37.00 35.53 10.45
C ARG A 207 37.60 36.93 10.40
N ALA A 208 36.84 37.89 9.87
CA ALA A 208 37.27 39.28 9.83
C ALA A 208 37.67 39.71 11.25
N PRO A 209 38.72 40.54 11.39
CA PRO A 209 39.09 41.10 12.69
C PRO A 209 37.88 41.81 13.30
N PHE A 210 37.69 41.63 14.61
CA PHE A 210 36.60 42.26 15.35
C PHE A 210 36.62 43.78 15.14
N ASN A 211 35.52 44.33 14.62
CA ASN A 211 35.34 45.79 14.49
C ASN A 211 34.22 46.25 15.42
N PHE A 212 34.60 47.00 16.46
CA PHE A 212 33.71 47.44 17.51
C PHE A 212 32.52 48.26 16.99
N GLU A 213 32.73 49.17 16.02
CA GLU A 213 31.65 50.04 15.52
C GLU A 213 30.57 49.29 14.75
N GLN A 214 30.98 48.27 13.99
CA GLN A 214 30.07 47.43 13.19
C GLN A 214 29.38 46.34 14.03
N GLU A 215 30.05 45.86 15.07
CA GLU A 215 29.54 44.77 15.92
C GLU A 215 28.75 45.26 17.14
N LYS A 216 28.90 46.53 17.55
CA LYS A 216 28.12 47.17 18.63
C LYS A 216 26.61 46.88 18.60
N PRO A 217 25.87 47.02 17.48
CA PRO A 217 24.44 46.70 17.48
C PRO A 217 24.15 45.21 17.73
N LYS A 218 25.02 44.33 17.24
CA LYS A 218 24.89 42.87 17.46
C LYS A 218 25.23 42.48 18.90
N VAL A 219 26.22 43.14 19.50
CA VAL A 219 26.59 42.96 20.91
C VAL A 219 25.44 43.40 21.82
N LEU A 220 24.87 44.59 21.57
CA LEU A 220 23.71 45.08 22.32
C LEU A 220 22.50 44.15 22.19
N SER A 221 22.20 43.69 20.97
CA SER A 221 21.13 42.70 20.74
C SER A 221 21.38 41.40 21.52
N SER A 222 22.62 40.91 21.54
CA SER A 222 22.98 39.67 22.26
C SER A 222 22.85 39.84 23.77
N ILE A 223 23.17 41.03 24.31
CA ILE A 223 23.02 41.35 25.74
C ILE A 223 21.55 41.38 26.13
N VAL A 224 20.71 42.05 25.32
CA VAL A 224 19.25 42.11 25.55
C VAL A 224 18.64 40.71 25.49
N GLU A 225 19.00 39.91 24.49
CA GLU A 225 18.50 38.54 24.34
C GLU A 225 18.89 37.65 25.54
N ALA A 226 20.15 37.73 25.99
CA ALA A 226 20.59 36.96 27.15
C ALA A 226 19.96 37.44 28.46
N SER A 227 19.77 38.75 28.63
CA SER A 227 19.07 39.31 29.79
C SER A 227 17.64 38.80 29.85
N GLN A 228 16.91 38.84 28.73
CA GLN A 228 15.56 38.32 28.63
C GLN A 228 15.51 36.80 28.88
N ALA A 229 16.41 36.02 28.29
CA ALA A 229 16.49 34.58 28.49
C ALA A 229 16.80 34.22 29.95
N SER A 230 17.63 34.99 30.63
CA SER A 230 17.93 34.80 32.05
C SER A 230 16.73 35.11 32.94
N SER A 231 16.02 36.22 32.70
CA SER A 231 14.81 36.55 33.45
C SER A 231 13.71 35.51 33.24
N ASN A 232 13.55 35.02 32.01
CA ASN A 232 12.60 33.95 31.69
C ASN A 232 12.94 32.64 32.42
N LEU A 233 14.22 32.27 32.51
CA LEU A 233 14.66 31.10 33.26
C LEU A 233 14.41 31.24 34.76
N VAL A 234 14.72 32.40 35.36
CA VAL A 234 14.45 32.66 36.78
C VAL A 234 12.96 32.54 37.07
N ASN A 235 12.12 33.20 36.26
CA ASN A 235 10.67 33.13 36.40
C ASN A 235 10.11 31.71 36.20
N ALA A 236 10.68 30.95 35.27
CA ALA A 236 10.30 29.56 35.07
C ALA A 236 10.61 28.70 36.29
N ILE A 237 11.79 28.87 36.91
CA ILE A 237 12.19 28.14 38.12
C ILE A 237 11.30 28.52 39.32
N THR A 238 11.00 29.81 39.50
CA THR A 238 10.19 30.28 40.65
C THR A 238 8.74 29.80 40.62
N LEU A 239 8.19 29.50 39.44
CA LEU A 239 6.81 29.05 39.28
C LEU A 239 6.64 27.53 39.46
N VAL A 240 7.72 26.76 39.57
CA VAL A 240 7.65 25.31 39.79
C VAL A 240 7.26 25.03 41.24
N ASN A 241 6.22 24.22 41.42
CA ASN A 241 5.88 23.70 42.74
C ASN A 241 6.72 22.44 43.03
N PRO A 242 7.66 22.50 44.00
CA PRO A 242 8.60 21.41 44.27
C PRO A 242 7.94 20.14 44.83
N GLU A 243 6.70 20.19 45.30
CA GLU A 243 5.96 19.01 45.80
C GLU A 243 5.31 18.21 44.67
N LYS A 244 5.06 18.82 43.51
CA LYS A 244 4.35 18.20 42.38
C LYS A 244 5.26 17.88 41.21
N GLU A 245 6.34 18.63 41.01
CA GLU A 245 7.22 18.49 39.85
C GLU A 245 8.68 18.80 40.21
N SER A 246 9.61 18.04 39.66
CA SER A 246 11.05 18.32 39.77
C SER A 246 11.50 19.31 38.68
N LEU A 247 12.48 20.14 38.99
CA LEU A 247 13.08 21.09 38.04
C LEU A 247 13.65 20.41 36.77
N GLN A 248 14.03 19.13 36.88
CA GLN A 248 14.54 18.35 35.74
C GLN A 248 13.44 17.77 34.86
N SER A 249 12.24 17.53 35.41
CA SER A 249 11.09 17.01 34.65
C SER A 249 10.27 18.12 34.00
N SER A 250 10.38 19.35 34.49
CA SER A 250 9.63 20.49 33.95
C SER A 250 10.15 20.92 32.58
N GLU A 251 9.37 20.59 31.55
CA GLU A 251 9.65 20.90 30.14
C GLU A 251 9.92 22.40 29.95
N ARG A 252 9.11 23.25 30.59
CA ARG A 252 9.26 24.72 30.56
C ARG A 252 10.61 25.19 31.10
N VAL A 253 11.11 24.57 32.17
CA VAL A 253 12.43 24.91 32.76
C VAL A 253 13.56 24.45 31.85
N GLN A 254 13.45 23.24 31.27
CA GLN A 254 14.47 22.71 30.36
C GLN A 254 14.59 23.55 29.08
N ASP A 255 13.47 24.01 28.53
CA ASP A 255 13.45 24.89 27.36
C ASP A 255 14.07 26.26 27.64
N CYS A 256 13.73 26.87 28.78
CA CYS A 256 14.34 28.14 29.19
C CYS A 256 15.84 27.97 29.44
N LEU A 257 16.27 26.83 29.99
CA LEU A 257 17.67 26.51 30.23
C LEU A 257 18.45 26.34 28.92
N ALA A 258 17.86 25.64 27.94
CA ALA A 258 18.46 25.48 26.61
C ALA A 258 18.64 26.83 25.90
N LYS A 259 17.61 27.69 25.95
CA LYS A 259 17.66 29.05 25.38
C LYS A 259 18.71 29.92 26.07
N ALA A 260 18.78 29.90 27.40
CA ALA A 260 19.81 30.62 28.15
C ALA A 260 21.24 30.13 27.81
N LYS A 261 21.44 28.82 27.67
CA LYS A 261 22.73 28.24 27.25
C LYS A 261 23.14 28.65 25.82
N LEU A 262 22.18 28.79 24.91
CA LEU A 262 22.44 29.29 23.55
C LEU A 262 22.80 30.78 23.55
N ALA A 263 22.03 31.61 24.27
CA ALA A 263 22.28 33.05 24.39
C ALA A 263 23.61 33.39 25.08
N ARG A 264 24.13 32.49 25.94
CA ARG A 264 25.47 32.64 26.55
C ARG A 264 26.62 32.57 25.54
N LYS A 265 26.51 31.75 24.49
CA LYS A 265 27.60 31.52 23.52
C LYS A 265 28.10 32.80 22.83
N PRO A 266 27.24 33.67 22.27
CA PRO A 266 27.69 34.93 21.66
C PRO A 266 28.32 35.87 22.70
N ILE A 267 27.81 35.94 23.93
CA ILE A 267 28.39 36.79 24.98
C ILE A 267 29.81 36.35 25.34
N VAL A 268 30.02 35.05 25.59
CA VAL A 268 31.36 34.52 25.89
C VAL A 268 32.33 34.80 24.75
N ARG A 269 31.86 34.76 23.51
CA ARG A 269 32.66 35.08 22.32
C ARG A 269 33.09 36.55 22.25
N TYR A 270 32.32 37.49 22.81
CA TYR A 270 32.70 38.91 22.83
C TYR A 270 33.56 39.29 24.04
N ILE A 271 33.68 38.40 25.02
CA ILE A 271 34.52 38.58 26.22
C ILE A 271 35.93 37.99 26.02
N GLN A 272 36.05 36.93 25.20
CA GLN A 272 37.30 36.26 24.83
C GLN A 272 38.04 37.00 23.72
#